data_AF-A0A383A9K1-F1
#
_entry.id   AF-A0A383A9K1-F1
#
_cell.length_a   1.000
_cell.length_b   1.000
_cell.length_c   1.000
_cell.angle_alpha   90.00
_cell.angle_beta   90.00
_cell.angle_gamma   90.00
#
_symmetry.space_group_name_H-M   'P 1'
#
loop_
_entity.id
_entity.type
_entity.pdbx_description
1 polymer ?
#
loop_
_entity_poly.entity_id
_entity_poly.type
_entity_poly.pdbx_seq_one_letter_code
_entity_poly.pdbx_strand_id
1 'polypeptide(L)' 'MITRLLTGHTAIEVSGVDLTASVSDGLRSDLIDAFHRHLVLVIRDQNLDPQQMLDAVHLVGDVFTQHKKMFWIA' A
#
# COMPACT_ATOMS: atom_id res chain seq x y z
N MET A 1 -12.15 -0.32 7.37
CA MET A 1 -11.06 -1.32 7.37
C MET A 1 -11.03 -2.07 8.70
N ILE A 2 -10.57 -3.33 8.73
CA ILE A 2 -10.30 -4.09 9.97
C ILE A 2 -8.79 -4.21 10.11
N THR A 3 -8.25 -4.11 11.33
CA THR A 3 -6.80 -4.13 11.54
C THR A 3 -6.36 -5.19 12.56
N ARG A 4 -5.18 -5.77 12.35
CA ARG A 4 -4.56 -6.76 13.23
C ARG A 4 -3.06 -6.51 13.36
N LEU A 5 -2.56 -6.30 14.57
CA LEU A 5 -1.12 -6.23 14.81
C LEU A 5 -0.46 -7.58 14.47
N LEU A 6 0.67 -7.53 13.75
CA LEU A 6 1.45 -8.71 13.41
C LEU A 6 2.63 -8.93 14.34
N THR A 7 3.20 -7.83 14.85
CA THR A 7 4.22 -7.87 15.90
C THR A 7 3.89 -6.82 16.97
N GLY A 8 4.67 -6.76 18.06
CA GLY A 8 4.33 -5.97 19.25
C GLY A 8 3.89 -4.53 18.97
N HIS A 9 4.67 -3.76 18.21
CA HIS A 9 4.32 -2.37 17.85
C HIS A 9 4.52 -2.05 16.37
N THR A 10 5.29 -2.89 15.65
CA THR A 10 5.57 -2.76 14.22
C THR A 10 4.69 -3.72 13.43
N ALA A 11 4.37 -3.35 12.20
CA ALA A 11 3.56 -4.13 11.27
C ALA A 11 2.09 -4.33 11.69
N ILE A 12 1.20 -3.85 10.84
CA ILE A 12 -0.23 -4.04 10.96
C ILE A 12 -0.78 -4.62 9.66
N GLU A 13 -1.59 -5.67 9.80
CA GLU A 13 -2.39 -6.21 8.72
C GLU A 13 -3.71 -5.46 8.64
N VAL A 14 -4.11 -5.12 7.42
CA VAL A 14 -5.38 -4.46 7.13
C VAL A 14 -6.19 -5.33 6.19
N SER A 15 -7.44 -5.60 6.58
CA SER A 15 -8.40 -6.40 5.83
C SER A 15 -9.62 -5.56 5.43
N GLY A 16 -10.33 -6.02 4.39
CA GLY A 16 -11.49 -5.31 3.82
C GLY A 16 -11.09 -4.11 2.98
N VAL A 17 -9.88 -4.14 2.40
CA VAL A 17 -9.36 -3.14 1.47
C VAL A 17 -9.04 -3.86 0.17
N ASP A 18 -9.51 -3.27 -0.93
CA ASP A 18 -9.25 -3.75 -2.28
C ASP A 18 -8.52 -2.63 -3.04
N LEU A 19 -7.25 -2.88 -3.38
CA LEU A 19 -6.40 -1.94 -4.10
C LEU A 19 -6.55 -2.08 -5.62
N THR A 20 -7.35 -3.02 -6.11
CA THR A 20 -7.67 -3.13 -7.54
C THR A 20 -8.67 -2.07 -8.00
N ALA A 21 -9.37 -1.43 -7.05
CA ALA A 21 -10.35 -0.38 -7.25
C ALA A 21 -9.84 0.99 -6.77
N SER A 22 -10.58 2.06 -7.10
CA SER A 22 -10.24 3.39 -6.61
C SER A 22 -10.36 3.49 -5.09
N VAL A 23 -9.29 3.97 -4.46
CA VAL A 23 -9.25 4.21 -3.02
C VAL A 23 -9.76 5.62 -2.74
N SER A 24 -10.74 5.74 -1.83
CA SER A 24 -11.25 7.05 -1.41
C SER A 24 -10.24 7.79 -0.54
N ASP A 25 -10.31 9.12 -0.51
CA ASP A 25 -9.42 9.94 0.33
C ASP A 25 -9.50 9.56 1.82
N GLY A 26 -10.69 9.21 2.31
CA GLY A 26 -10.89 8.74 3.68
C GLY A 26 -10.15 7.43 3.95
N LEU A 27 -10.28 6.45 3.04
CA LEU A 27 -9.56 5.18 3.18
C LEU A 27 -8.04 5.38 3.06
N ARG A 28 -7.60 6.26 2.17
CA ARG A 28 -6.19 6.64 2.05
C ARG A 28 -5.67 7.21 3.36
N SER A 29 -6.38 8.17 3.97
CA SER A 29 -5.98 8.76 5.26
C SER A 29 -5.85 7.69 6.34
N ASP A 30 -6.82 6.78 6.44
CA ASP A 30 -6.81 5.69 7.42
C ASP A 30 -5.58 4.77 7.26
N LEU A 31 -5.22 4.43 6.02
CA LEU A 31 -4.05 3.59 5.71
C LEU A 31 -2.74 4.31 6.06
N ILE A 32 -2.65 5.61 5.77
CA ILE A 32 -1.47 6.43 6.09
C ILE A 32 -1.30 6.57 7.61
N ASP A 33 -2.39 6.80 8.35
CA ASP A 33 -2.34 6.87 9.81
C ASP A 33 -1.96 5.53 10.45
N ALA A 34 -2.40 4.41 9.87
CA ALA A 34 -1.95 3.08 10.28
C ALA A 34 -0.46 2.87 9.98
N PHE A 35 -0.01 3.30 8.81
CA PHE A 35 1.40 3.23 8.41
C PHE A 35 2.30 4.09 9.30
N HIS A 36 1.94 5.32 9.63
CA HIS A 36 2.71 6.17 10.55
C HIS A 36 2.88 5.55 11.94
N ARG A 37 1.85 4.86 12.44
CA ARG A 37 1.88 4.23 13.77
C ARG A 37 2.63 2.90 13.80
N HIS A 38 2.58 2.12 12.73
CA HIS A 38 3.05 0.74 12.72
C HIS A 38 4.21 0.48 11.73
N LEU A 39 4.60 1.48 10.94
CA LEU A 39 5.73 1.52 9.99
C LEU A 39 5.68 0.51 8.83
N VAL A 40 4.87 -0.54 8.94
CA VAL A 40 4.70 -1.59 7.95
C VAL A 40 3.20 -1.89 7.84
N LEU A 41 2.71 -1.91 6.61
CA LEU A 41 1.33 -2.19 6.27
C LEU A 41 1.27 -3.48 5.46
N VAL A 42 0.42 -4.43 5.86
CA VAL A 42 0.21 -5.69 5.15
C VAL A 42 -1.23 -5.74 4.68
N ILE A 43 -1.44 -5.78 3.36
CA ILE A 43 -2.76 -5.96 2.75
C ILE A 43 -2.68 -7.24 1.94
N ARG A 44 -3.48 -8.25 2.32
CA ARG A 44 -3.45 -9.58 1.71
C ARG A 44 -4.43 -9.68 0.54
N ASP A 45 -4.27 -10.77 -0.20
CA ASP A 45 -5.18 -11.18 -1.27
C ASP A 45 -5.31 -10.13 -2.40
N GLN A 46 -4.23 -9.40 -2.65
CA GLN A 46 -4.13 -8.42 -3.72
C GLN A 46 -3.48 -9.06 -4.95
N ASN A 47 -4.26 -9.21 -6.02
CA ASN A 47 -3.74 -9.62 -7.33
C ASN A 47 -3.72 -8.39 -8.25
N LEU A 48 -2.67 -7.57 -8.11
CA LEU A 48 -2.54 -6.30 -8.81
C LEU A 48 -1.84 -6.49 -10.16
N ASP A 49 -2.40 -5.87 -11.20
CA ASP A 49 -1.64 -5.62 -12.41
C ASP A 49 -0.56 -4.53 -12.18
N PRO A 50 0.39 -4.35 -13.12
CA PRO A 50 1.47 -3.37 -12.94
C PRO A 50 0.99 -1.92 -12.71
N GLN A 51 -0.11 -1.50 -13.35
CA GLN A 51 -0.66 -0.16 -13.18
C GLN A 51 -1.33 -0.02 -11.81
N GLN A 52 -2.08 -1.04 -11.38
CA GLN A 52 -2.69 -1.08 -10.05
C GLN A 52 -1.63 -1.09 -8.94
N MET A 53 -0.51 -1.78 -9.15
CA MET A 53 0.64 -1.73 -8.22
C MET A 53 1.22 -0.31 -8.16
N LEU A 54 1.39 0.36 -9.29
CA LEU A 54 1.87 1.75 -9.34
C LEU A 54 0.92 2.70 -8.61
N ASP A 55 -0.38 2.57 -8.86
CA ASP A 55 -1.43 3.37 -8.21
C ASP A 55 -1.45 3.13 -6.69
N ALA A 56 -1.30 1.87 -6.25
CA ALA A 56 -1.23 1.51 -4.84
C ALA A 56 -0.01 2.14 -4.13
N VAL A 57 1.16 2.15 -4.77
CA VAL A 57 2.35 2.80 -4.19
C VAL A 57 2.16 4.32 -4.12
N HIS A 58 1.43 4.92 -5.06
CA HIS A 58 1.12 6.34 -5.02
C HIS A 58 0.24 6.77 -3.82
N LEU A 59 -0.45 5.84 -3.15
CA LEU A 59 -1.19 6.14 -1.94
C LEU A 59 -0.29 6.68 -0.82
N VAL A 60 0.94 6.17 -0.73
CA VAL A 60 1.92 6.49 0.32
C VAL A 60 2.90 7.60 -0.04
N GLY A 61 2.90 8.07 -1.29
CA GLY A 61 3.75 9.19 -1.73
C GLY A 61 4.08 9.13 -3.22
N ASP A 62 5.01 9.98 -3.64
CA ASP A 62 5.47 9.98 -5.02
C ASP A 62 6.44 8.83 -5.30
N VAL A 63 6.27 8.20 -6.45
CA VAL A 63 7.18 7.13 -6.90
C VAL A 63 8.44 7.76 -7.49
N PHE A 64 9.59 7.38 -6.95
CA PHE A 64 10.88 7.78 -7.51
C PHE A 64 11.04 7.20 -8.92
N THR A 65 11.27 8.07 -9.90
CA THR A 65 11.54 7.63 -11.27
C THR A 65 12.94 7.01 -11.32
N GLN A 66 13.04 5.69 -11.49
CA GLN A 66 14.35 5.05 -11.59
C GLN A 66 15.06 5.47 -12.89
N HIS A 67 16.25 6.05 -12.74
CA HIS A 67 17.03 6.59 -13.85
C HIS A 67 17.63 5.51 -14.78
N LYS A 68 17.81 4.29 -14.28
CA LYS A 68 18.30 3.14 -15.06
C LYS A 68 17.15 2.26 -15.55
N LYS A 69 16.45 2.75 -16.58
CA LYS A 69 15.33 2.05 -17.24
C LYS A 69 15.74 0.75 -17.95
N MET A 70 17.04 0.59 -18.25
CA MET A 70 17.60 -0.61 -18.89
C MET A 70 17.51 -1.91 -18.06
N PHE A 71 17.15 -1.82 -16.77
CA PHE A 71 16.96 -2.96 -15.88
C PHE A 71 15.50 -3.16 -15.48
N TRP A 72 14.55 -2.55 -16.20
CA TRP A 72 13.12 -2.74 -15.94
C TRP A 72 12.63 -3.94 -16.77
N ILE A 73 11.99 -4.90 -16.10
CA ILE A 73 11.21 -5.93 -16.77
C ILE A 73 9.85 -5.28 -17.05
N ALA A 74 9.53 -5.13 -18.34
CA ALA A 74 8.26 -4.61 -18.83
C ALA A 74 7.15 -5.67 -18.75
#